data_AF-A0A2V8IMV4-F1
#
_entry.id   AF-A0A2V8IMV4-F1
#
_cell.length_a   1.000
_cell.length_b   1.000
_cell.length_c   1.000
_cell.angle_alpha   90.00
_cell.angle_beta   90.00
_cell.angle_gamma   90.00
#
_symmetry.space_group_name_H-M   'P 1'
#
loop_
_entity.id
_entity.type
_entity.pdbx_description
1 polymer ?
#
loop_
_entity_poly.entity_id
_entity_poly.type
_entity_poly.pdbx_seq_one_letter_code
_entity_poly.pdbx_strand_id
1 'polypeptide(L)' 'MIAGVIVGIVLAVLAYTTFADRSTPEGQPPLAHVTRQTFDEFKSEFNRSRGQVRVIVLLSPT' A
#
# COMPACT_ATOMS: atom_id res chain seq x y z
N MET A 1 -9.76 -43.95 2.46
CA MET A 1 -9.03 -42.95 3.28
C MET A 1 -8.30 -41.90 2.43
N ILE A 2 -7.42 -42.30 1.50
CA ILE A 2 -6.61 -41.36 0.67
C ILE A 2 -7.46 -40.36 -0.13
N ALA A 3 -8.54 -40.83 -0.77
CA ALA A 3 -9.43 -39.95 -1.54
C ALA A 3 -10.07 -38.83 -0.69
N GLY A 4 -10.48 -39.15 0.55
CA GLY A 4 -11.05 -38.16 1.47
C GLY A 4 -10.02 -37.11 1.91
N VAL A 5 -8.76 -37.52 2.10
CA VAL A 5 -7.65 -36.60 2.42
C VAL A 5 -7.40 -35.65 1.25
N ILE A 6 -7.37 -36.15 0.02
CA ILE A 6 -7.18 -35.33 -1.18
C ILE A 6 -8.29 -34.29 -1.31
N VAL A 7 -9.55 -34.71 -1.16
CA VAL A 7 -10.70 -33.81 -1.21
C VAL A 7 -10.60 -32.73 -0.12
N GLY A 8 -10.21 -33.10 1.10
CA GLY A 8 -10.01 -32.14 2.19
C GLY A 8 -8.94 -31.09 1.88
N ILE A 9 -7.81 -31.50 1.30
CA ILE A 9 -6.72 -30.58 0.91
C ILE A 9 -7.20 -29.61 -0.18
N VAL A 10 -7.88 -30.12 -1.21
CA VAL A 10 -8.39 -29.27 -2.29
C VAL A 10 -9.34 -28.20 -1.76
N LEU A 11 -10.28 -28.58 -0.89
CA LEU A 11 -11.23 -27.65 -0.29
C LEU A 11 -10.54 -26.60 0.59
N ALA A 12 -9.54 -27.01 1.38
CA ALA A 12 -8.77 -26.09 2.22
C ALA A 12 -7.98 -25.06 1.39
N VAL A 13 -7.33 -25.52 0.31
CA VAL A 13 -6.60 -24.62 -0.61
C VAL A 13 -7.56 -23.66 -1.31
N LEU A 14 -8.71 -24.16 -1.78
CA LEU A 14 -9.71 -23.32 -2.42
C LEU A 14 -10.19 -22.24 -1.45
N ALA A 15 -10.61 -22.63 -0.24
CA ALA A 15 -11.07 -21.70 0.79
C ALA A 15 -10.00 -20.67 1.16
N TYR A 16 -8.75 -21.08 1.33
CA TYR A 16 -7.65 -20.17 1.61
C TYR A 16 -7.46 -19.17 0.46
N THR A 17 -7.42 -19.63 -0.78
CA THR A 17 -7.18 -18.74 -1.93
C THR A 17 -8.33 -17.78 -2.25
N THR A 18 -9.57 -18.10 -1.86
CA THR A 18 -10.74 -17.24 -2.09
C THR A 18 -11.03 -16.30 -0.93
N PHE A 19 -10.79 -16.73 0.31
CA PHE A 19 -11.18 -15.98 1.51
C PHE A 19 -10.01 -15.44 2.32
N ALA A 20 -8.75 -15.81 2.02
CA ALA A 20 -7.62 -15.17 2.66
C ALA A 20 -7.60 -13.69 2.30
N ASP A 21 -7.55 -12.86 3.33
CA ASP A 21 -7.52 -11.43 3.20
C ASP A 21 -6.24 -11.01 2.47
N ARG A 22 -6.39 -10.49 1.26
CA ARG A 22 -5.29 -9.91 0.50
C ARG A 22 -5.38 -8.41 0.71
N SER A 23 -4.76 -7.94 1.78
CA SER A 23 -4.53 -6.50 1.96
C SER A 23 -3.61 -6.04 0.83
N THR A 24 -4.23 -5.54 -0.25
CA THR A 24 -3.51 -4.77 -1.25
C THR A 24 -3.28 -3.42 -0.60
N PRO A 25 -2.02 -2.99 -0.39
CA PRO A 25 -1.78 -1.66 0.13
C PRO A 25 -2.48 -0.63 -0.75
N GLU A 26 -3.06 0.39 -0.13
CA GLU A 26 -3.62 1.51 -0.88
C GLU A 26 -2.61 1.98 -1.94
N GLY A 27 -3.12 2.24 -3.15
CA GLY A 27 -2.28 2.69 -4.25
C GLY A 27 -1.54 3.98 -3.87
N GLN A 28 -0.42 4.25 -4.54
CA GLN A 28 0.30 5.50 -4.31
C GLN A 28 -0.62 6.69 -4.67
N PRO A 29 -0.79 7.67 -3.78
CA PRO A 29 -1.55 8.87 -4.09
C PRO A 29 -0.92 9.61 -5.29
N PRO A 30 -1.70 10.39 -6.04
CA PRO A 30 -1.20 11.15 -7.17
C PRO A 30 -0.04 12.06 -6.75
N LEU A 31 0.90 12.27 -7.67
CA LEU A 31 2.06 13.13 -7.44
C LEU A 31 1.60 14.56 -7.11
N ALA A 32 2.07 15.08 -5.98
CA ALA A 32 1.79 16.45 -5.58
C ALA A 32 2.67 17.42 -6.37
N HIS A 33 2.05 18.47 -6.92
CA HIS A 33 2.78 19.59 -7.50
C HIS A 33 3.11 20.60 -6.41
N VAL A 34 4.40 20.84 -6.19
CA VAL A 34 4.87 21.90 -5.29
C VAL A 34 4.85 23.22 -6.05
N THR A 35 3.85 24.04 -5.77
CA THR A 35 3.68 25.40 -6.31
C THR A 35 3.75 26.41 -5.17
N ARG A 36 3.73 27.71 -5.47
CA ARG A 36 3.64 28.74 -4.41
C ARG A 36 2.38 28.61 -3.54
N GLN A 37 1.30 28.07 -4.10
CA GLN A 37 0.01 27.93 -3.41
C GLN A 37 -0.01 26.70 -2.49
N THR A 38 0.68 25.62 -2.86
CA THR A 38 0.70 24.34 -2.12
C THR A 38 1.90 24.20 -1.19
N PHE A 39 2.84 25.15 -1.22
CA PHE A 39 4.09 25.07 -0.45
C PHE A 39 3.87 25.04 1.07
N ASP A 40 2.95 25.86 1.59
CA ASP A 40 2.70 25.91 3.03
C ASP A 40 2.04 24.62 3.54
N GLU A 41 1.18 24.00 2.75
CA GLU A 41 0.58 22.70 3.05
C GLU A 41 1.64 21.59 3.07
N PHE A 42 2.49 21.54 2.04
CA PHE A 42 3.62 20.61 1.99
C PHE A 42 4.54 20.77 3.21
N LYS A 43 4.89 22.01 3.57
CA LYS A 43 5.72 22.32 4.74
C LYS A 43 5.05 21.84 6.03
N SER A 44 3.74 22.04 6.17
CA SER A 44 2.99 21.59 7.35
C SER A 44 3.03 20.07 7.48
N GLU A 45 2.73 19.35 6.39
CA GLU A 45 2.70 17.88 6.36
C GLU A 45 4.09 17.28 6.63
N PHE A 46 5.11 17.79 5.94
CA PHE A 46 6.50 17.33 6.12
C PHE A 46 7.02 17.53 7.54
N ASN A 47 6.57 18.58 8.23
CA ASN A 47 6.97 18.86 9.62
C ASN A 47 6.12 18.13 10.66
N ARG A 48 4.93 17.61 10.30
CA ARG A 48 4.10 16.81 11.20
C ARG A 48 4.80 15.52 11.62
N SER A 49 5.54 14.89 10.70
CA SER A 49 6.30 13.65 10.96
C SER A 49 7.66 13.89 11.64
N ARG A 50 7.76 14.90 12.51
CA ARG A 50 9.00 15.22 13.23
C ARG A 50 9.40 14.04 14.12
N GLY A 51 10.68 13.65 14.04
CA GLY A 51 11.22 12.51 14.81
C GLY A 51 11.15 11.16 14.08
N GLN A 52 10.62 11.12 12.85
CA GLN A 52 10.64 9.96 11.97
C GLN A 52 11.55 10.20 10.75
N VAL A 53 11.91 9.13 10.05
CA VAL A 53 12.60 9.22 8.75
C VAL A 53 11.66 9.88 7.74
N ARG A 54 12.16 10.89 7.02
CA ARG A 54 11.38 11.63 6.01
C ARG A 54 12.07 11.52 4.66
N VAL A 55 11.30 11.17 3.63
CA VAL A 55 11.78 11.02 2.25
C VAL A 55 11.03 12.01 1.38
N ILE A 56 11.76 12.74 0.53
CA ILE A 56 11.20 13.62 -0.50
C ILE A 56 11.67 13.08 -1.85
N VAL A 57 10.72 12.81 -2.75
CA VAL A 57 11.01 12.43 -4.13
C VAL A 57 10.67 13.62 -5.02
N LEU A 58 11.68 14.18 -5.66
CA LEU A 58 11.52 15.26 -6.64
C LEU A 58 11.62 14.67 -8.04
N LEU A 59 10.57 14.84 -8.83
CA LEU A 59 10.57 14.43 -10.23
C LEU A 59 10.97 15.63 -11.09
N SER A 60 11.95 15.43 -11.97
CA SER A 60 12.27 16.43 -12.99
C SER A 60 11.14 16.50 -14.02
N PRO A 61 10.72 17.69 -14.48
CA PRO A 61 9.90 17.81 -15.67
C PRO A 61 10.66 17.19 -16.84
N THR A 62 10.09 16.17 -17.48
CA THR A 62 10.61 15.60 -18.74
C THR A 62 10.22 16.47 -19.91
#